data_AF-A0A7S0RQM0-F1
#
_entry.id   AF-A0A7S0RQM0-F1
#
_cell.length_a   1.000
_cell.length_b   1.000
_cell.length_c   1.000
_cell.angle_alpha   90.00
_cell.angle_beta   90.00
_cell.angle_gamma   90.00
#
_symmetry.space_group_name_H-M   'P 1'
#
loop_
_entity.id
_entity.type
_entity.pdbx_description
1 polymer ?
#
loop_
_entity_poly.entity_id
_entity_poly.type
_entity_poly.pdbx_seq_one_letter_code
_entity_poly.pdbx_strand_id
1 'polypeptide(L)'
;WTGPPQVRHLLTVMEGEDGNFGICYVDPSTSCFHLGQFVDDSSRSQLGLLLCHADPVELIHARHPPRAGANLHPHTRAAIQVHCKLHPRGGPVVRAARRSDPA
;
A
#
# COMPACT_ATOMS: atom_id res chain seq x y z
N TRP A 1 25.08 -15.59 14.71
CA TRP A 1 23.70 -15.18 14.97
C TRP A 1 23.32 -14.12 13.94
N THR A 2 22.73 -14.54 12.83
CA THR A 2 21.96 -13.62 11.97
C THR A 2 20.60 -13.50 12.62
N GLY A 3 20.09 -12.29 12.85
CA GLY A 3 18.80 -12.07 13.54
C GLY A 3 17.63 -12.78 12.87
N PRO A 4 16.40 -12.66 13.42
CA PRO A 4 15.22 -13.26 12.80
C PRO A 4 15.14 -12.84 11.32
N PRO A 5 14.71 -13.75 10.42
CA PRO A 5 14.56 -13.42 9.00
C PRO A 5 13.68 -12.18 8.87
N GLN A 6 14.20 -11.14 8.23
CA GLN A 6 13.42 -9.93 7.97
C GLN A 6 12.38 -10.27 6.91
N VAL A 7 11.11 -10.34 7.32
CA VAL A 7 10.00 -10.53 6.40
C VAL A 7 9.88 -9.26 5.55
N ARG A 8 9.81 -9.45 4.22
CA ARG A 8 9.75 -8.35 3.26
C ARG A 8 8.41 -8.38 2.56
N HIS A 9 7.47 -7.55 3.02
CA HIS A 9 6.15 -7.51 2.42
C HIS A 9 6.11 -6.57 1.21
N LEU A 10 5.44 -7.02 0.15
CA LEU A 10 4.96 -6.18 -0.93
C LEU A 10 3.49 -5.87 -0.63
N LEU A 11 3.13 -4.60 -0.56
CA LEU A 11 1.75 -4.16 -0.37
C LEU A 11 1.23 -3.49 -1.64
N THR A 12 0.03 -3.83 -2.06
CA THR A 12 -0.73 -3.11 -3.07
C THR A 12 -1.96 -2.46 -2.44
N VAL A 13 -2.24 -1.22 -2.83
CA VAL A 13 -3.40 -0.45 -2.34
C VAL A 13 -4.16 0.13 -3.53
N MET A 14 -5.47 -0.08 -3.53
CA MET A 14 -6.42 0.55 -4.43
C MET A 14 -7.40 1.37 -3.60
N GLU A 15 -7.54 2.65 -3.95
CA GLU A 15 -8.55 3.53 -3.38
C GLU A 15 -9.78 3.54 -4.28
N GLY A 16 -10.92 3.12 -3.71
CA GLY A 16 -12.23 3.19 -4.32
C GLY A 16 -12.97 4.47 -3.98
N GLU A 17 -14.25 4.52 -4.33
CA GLU A 17 -15.15 5.60 -3.93
C GLU A 17 -15.52 5.48 -2.44
N ASP A 18 -15.98 6.58 -1.85
CA ASP A 18 -16.50 6.64 -0.47
C ASP A 18 -15.52 6.17 0.62
N GLY A 19 -14.21 6.30 0.37
CA GLY A 19 -13.18 5.92 1.35
C GLY A 19 -12.98 4.41 1.50
N ASN A 20 -13.48 3.61 0.54
CA ASN A 20 -13.24 2.18 0.51
C ASN A 20 -11.86 1.86 -0.07
N PHE A 21 -11.15 0.92 0.53
CA PHE A 21 -9.81 0.49 0.12
C PHE A 21 -9.80 -1.00 -0.16
N GLY A 22 -9.24 -1.38 -1.30
CA GLY A 22 -8.84 -2.75 -1.61
C GLY A 22 -7.34 -2.91 -1.41
N ILE A 23 -6.92 -3.98 -0.76
CA ILE A 23 -5.51 -4.30 -0.54
C ILE A 23 -5.17 -5.72 -0.96
N CYS A 24 -3.92 -5.88 -1.38
CA CYS A 24 -3.28 -7.18 -1.47
C CYS A 24 -1.85 -7.04 -0.95
N TYR A 25 -1.49 -7.77 0.10
CA TYR A 25 -0.09 -7.86 0.52
C TYR A 25 0.41 -9.30 0.47
N VAL A 26 1.69 -9.46 0.19
CA VAL A 26 2.34 -10.75 0.01
C VAL A 26 3.73 -10.72 0.61
N ASP A 27 4.12 -11.80 1.26
CA ASP A 27 5.52 -12.14 1.48
C ASP A 27 5.99 -12.99 0.29
N PRO A 28 6.87 -12.46 -0.60
CA PRO A 28 7.32 -13.19 -1.77
C PRO A 28 8.05 -14.49 -1.45
N SER A 29 8.60 -14.64 -0.23
CA SER A 29 9.29 -15.86 0.18
C SER A 29 8.34 -17.02 0.47
N THR A 30 7.09 -16.73 0.83
CA THR A 30 6.07 -17.73 1.14
C THR A 30 5.02 -17.88 0.04
N SER A 31 4.96 -16.93 -0.90
CA SER A 31 3.92 -16.84 -1.94
C SER A 31 2.48 -16.82 -1.36
N CYS A 32 2.34 -16.43 -0.10
CA CYS A 32 1.04 -16.31 0.56
C CYS A 32 0.46 -14.92 0.32
N PHE A 33 -0.63 -14.85 -0.44
CA PHE A 33 -1.33 -13.61 -0.74
C PHE A 33 -2.43 -13.38 0.27
N HIS A 34 -2.43 -12.20 0.88
CA HIS A 34 -3.47 -11.74 1.78
C HIS A 34 -4.26 -10.63 1.08
N LEU A 35 -5.52 -10.92 0.78
CA LEU A 35 -6.46 -9.99 0.19
C LEU A 35 -7.37 -9.43 1.28
N GLY A 36 -7.68 -8.14 1.17
CA GLY A 36 -8.56 -7.49 2.12
C GLY A 36 -9.24 -6.27 1.53
N GLN A 37 -10.33 -5.88 2.18
CA GLN A 37 -11.05 -4.65 1.88
C GLN A 37 -11.46 -4.00 3.20
N PHE A 38 -11.35 -2.68 3.29
CA PHE A 38 -11.79 -1.92 4.45
C PHE A 38 -12.28 -0.54 4.04
N VAL A 39 -13.18 0.04 4.84
CA VAL A 39 -13.56 1.44 4.73
C VAL A 39 -12.69 2.23 5.69
N ASP A 40 -12.15 3.35 5.23
CA ASP A 40 -11.28 4.21 6.03
C ASP A 40 -11.88 5.61 6.20
N ASP A 41 -11.49 6.26 7.28
CA ASP A 41 -11.89 7.63 7.58
C ASP A 41 -11.05 8.64 6.78
N SER A 42 -11.37 9.93 6.91
CA SER A 42 -10.66 11.03 6.25
C SER A 42 -9.21 11.19 6.71
N SER A 43 -8.87 10.69 7.91
CA SER A 43 -7.52 10.67 8.45
C SER A 43 -6.69 9.49 7.96
N ARG A 44 -7.32 8.52 7.29
CA ARG A 44 -6.71 7.28 6.80
C ARG A 44 -6.09 6.46 7.93
N SER A 45 -6.80 6.36 9.05
CA SER A 45 -6.32 5.71 10.27
C SER A 45 -6.10 4.21 10.09
N GLN A 46 -6.99 3.53 9.36
CA GLN A 46 -6.88 2.09 9.09
C GLN A 46 -5.72 1.79 8.14
N LEU A 47 -5.56 2.61 7.09
CA LEU A 47 -4.41 2.53 6.20
C LEU A 47 -3.09 2.76 6.96
N GLY A 48 -3.04 3.76 7.84
CA GLY A 48 -1.88 4.02 8.68
C GLY A 48 -1.51 2.82 9.56
N LEU A 49 -2.52 2.21 10.20
CA LEU A 49 -2.34 1.00 11.02
C LEU A 49 -1.84 -0.18 10.17
N LEU A 50 -2.41 -0.39 8.99
CA LEU A 50 -1.99 -1.42 8.05
C LEU A 50 -0.52 -1.25 7.65
N LEU A 51 -0.09 -0.03 7.32
CA LEU A 51 1.30 0.25 6.96
C LEU A 51 2.27 -0.06 8.10
N CYS A 52 1.92 0.31 9.33
CA CYS A 52 2.72 0.00 10.51
C CYS A 52 2.82 -1.51 10.79
N HIS A 53 1.75 -2.27 10.53
CA HIS A 53 1.74 -3.72 10.75
C HIS A 53 2.40 -4.51 9.63
N ALA A 54 2.12 -4.15 8.38
CA ALA A 54 2.71 -4.82 7.23
C ALA A 54 4.18 -4.45 7.04
N ASP A 55 4.60 -3.25 7.45
CA ASP A 55 5.95 -2.68 7.24
C ASP A 55 6.48 -3.01 5.83
N PRO A 56 5.75 -2.61 4.77
CA PRO A 56 6.07 -3.06 3.42
C PRO A 56 7.39 -2.45 2.96
N VAL A 57 8.20 -3.26 2.27
CA VAL A 57 9.42 -2.76 1.61
C VAL A 57 9.12 -2.11 0.26
N GLU A 58 7.98 -2.45 -0.33
CA GLU A 58 7.49 -1.89 -1.58
C GLU A 58 5.97 -1.71 -1.50
N LEU A 59 5.49 -0.53 -1.89
CA LEU A 59 4.07 -0.19 -1.94
C LEU A 59 3.70 0.15 -3.37
N ILE A 60 2.81 -0.65 -3.94
CA ILE A 60 2.25 -0.42 -5.27
C ILE A 60 0.87 0.17 -5.11
N HIS A 61 0.57 1.26 -5.82
CA HIS A 61 -0.79 1.77 -5.86
C HIS A 61 -1.34 1.78 -7.28
N ALA A 62 -2.62 1.49 -7.41
CA ALA A 62 -3.29 1.68 -8.70
C ALA A 62 -3.34 3.18 -9.04
N ARG A 63 -3.15 3.52 -10.33
CA ARG A 63 -3.76 4.74 -10.88
C ARG A 63 -5.25 4.43 -11.05
N HIS A 64 -6.12 5.36 -10.66
CA HIS A 64 -7.57 5.21 -10.61
C HIS A 64 -8.22 4.44 -11.79
N PRO A 65 -9.44 3.91 -11.59
CA PRO A 65 -10.33 3.48 -12.69
C PRO A 65 -10.47 4.57 -13.79
N PRO A 66 -10.84 4.19 -15.02
CA PRO A 66 -10.46 4.87 -16.28
C PRO A 66 -11.00 6.28 -16.54
N ARG A 67 -11.71 6.92 -15.59
CA ARG A 67 -12.47 8.15 -15.87
C ARG A 67 -11.85 9.47 -15.39
N ALA A 68 -10.80 9.44 -14.57
CA ALA A 68 -10.05 10.66 -14.28
C ALA A 68 -8.60 10.29 -13.99
N GLY A 69 -7.65 10.92 -14.69
CA GLY A 69 -6.21 10.73 -14.54
C GLY A 69 -5.66 11.24 -13.21
N ALA A 70 -6.22 10.79 -12.09
CA ALA A 70 -5.89 11.28 -10.77
C ALA A 70 -4.86 10.36 -10.07
N ASN A 71 -3.93 11.02 -9.40
CA ASN A 71 -3.00 10.45 -8.44
C ASN A 71 -3.77 9.90 -7.22
N LEU A 72 -3.08 9.20 -6.31
CA LEU A 72 -3.63 8.87 -4.99
C LEU A 72 -4.30 10.07 -4.34
N HIS A 73 -5.38 9.85 -3.60
CA HIS A 73 -6.03 10.93 -2.85
C HIS A 73 -5.01 11.59 -1.91
N PRO A 74 -5.05 12.93 -1.73
CA PRO A 74 -4.04 13.64 -0.93
C PRO A 74 -3.87 13.08 0.48
N HIS A 75 -4.95 12.67 1.15
CA HIS A 75 -4.89 12.06 2.48
C HIS A 75 -4.21 10.69 2.46
N THR A 76 -4.48 9.87 1.46
CA THR A 76 -3.83 8.56 1.27
C THR A 76 -2.33 8.74 1.05
N ARG A 77 -1.95 9.71 0.21
CA ARG A 77 -0.55 10.06 -0.01
C ARG A 77 0.12 10.59 1.28
N ALA A 78 -0.58 11.40 2.06
CA ALA A 78 -0.08 11.92 3.33
C ALA A 78 0.19 10.80 4.34
N ALA A 79 -0.72 9.82 4.46
CA ALA A 79 -0.56 8.67 5.35
C ALA A 79 0.69 7.84 4.99
N ILE A 80 0.87 7.54 3.69
CA ILE A 80 2.07 6.84 3.19
C ILE A 80 3.34 7.66 3.51
N GLN A 81 3.30 8.97 3.28
CA GLN A 81 4.46 9.84 3.53
C GLN A 81 4.81 9.94 5.03
N VAL A 82 3.81 9.94 5.91
CA VAL A 82 4.03 9.87 7.37
C VAL A 82 4.70 8.54 7.73
N HIS A 83 4.18 7.41 7.26
CA HIS A 83 4.80 6.10 7.49
C HIS A 83 6.26 6.07 7.01
N CYS A 84 6.56 6.54 5.79
CA CYS A 84 7.94 6.59 5.29
C CYS A 84 8.86 7.45 6.17
N LYS A 85 8.37 8.53 6.77
CA LYS A 85 9.15 9.39 7.67
C LYS A 85 9.40 8.73 9.03
N LEU A 86 8.48 7.91 9.50
CA LEU A 86 8.59 7.22 10.79
C LEU A 86 9.52 6.00 10.73
N HIS A 87 9.85 5.49 9.53
CA HIS A 87 10.71 4.32 9.35
C HIS A 87 12.13 4.74 8.89
N PRO A 88 13.11 4.87 9.82
CA PRO A 88 14.46 5.37 9.51
C PRO A 88 15.32 4.40 8.69
N ARG A 89 14.87 3.17 8.46
CA ARG A 89 15.59 2.14 7.67
C ARG A 89 15.33 2.23 6.15
N GLY A 90 14.66 3.29 5.71
CA GLY A 90 14.18 3.44 4.35
C GLY A 90 12.77 2.88 4.23
N GLY A 91 11.77 3.76 4.28
CA GLY A 91 10.37 3.38 4.06
C GLY A 91 10.12 2.73 2.69
N PRO A 92 8.89 2.24 2.44
CA PRO A 92 8.58 1.53 1.21
C PRO A 92 8.98 2.30 -0.04
N VAL A 93 9.52 1.59 -1.03
CA VAL A 93 9.58 2.12 -2.39
C VAL A 93 8.15 2.22 -2.92
N VAL A 94 7.68 3.43 -3.18
CA VAL A 94 6.31 3.67 -3.66
C VAL A 94 6.29 3.68 -5.19
N ARG A 95 5.44 2.84 -5.81
CA ARG A 95 5.29 2.73 -7.27
C ARG A 95 3.83 2.81 -7.69
N ALA A 96 3.58 3.45 -8.83
CA ALA A 96 2.29 3.37 -9.50
C ALA A 96 2.24 2.12 -10.39
N ALA A 97 1.17 1.33 -10.29
CA ALA A 97 0.93 0.22 -11.21
C ALA A 97 0.74 0.76 -12.64
N ARG A 98 1.43 0.18 -13.62
CA ARG A 98 1.18 0.43 -15.04
C ARG A 98 -0.09 -0.33 -15.44
N ARG A 99 -0.99 0.32 -16.19
CA ARG A 99 -2.05 -0.42 -16.88
C ARG A 99 -1.37 -1.35 -17.89
N SER A 100 -1.64 -2.64 -17.80
CA SER A 100 -1.52 -3.52 -18.95
C SER A 100 -2.65 -3.15 -19.91
N ASP A 101 -2.31 -2.74 -21.13
CA ASP A 101 -3.33 -2.62 -22.17
C ASP A 101 -4.00 -3.99 -22.34
N PRO A 102 -5.34 -4.05 -22.40
CA PRO A 102 -6.01 -5.28 -22.78
C PRO A 102 -5.56 -5.62 -24.22
N ALA A 103 -4.99 -6.81 -24.38
CA ALA A 103 -4.69 -7.39 -25.70
C ALA A 103 -5.97 -7.68 -26.48
#